data_AF-A0A950A6I6-F1
#
_entry.id   AF-A0A950A6I6-F1
#
_cell.length_a   1.000
_cell.length_b   1.000
_cell.length_c   1.000
_cell.angle_alpha   90.00
_cell.angle_beta   90.00
_cell.angle_gamma   90.00
#
_symmetry.space_group_name_H-M   'P 1'
#
loop_
_entity.id
_entity.type
_entity.pdbx_description
1 polymer ?
#
loop_
_entity_poly.entity_id
_entity_poly.type
_entity_poly.pdbx_seq_one_letter_code
_entity_poly.pdbx_strand_id
1 'polypeptide(L)'
;MVRHAIASGDHEHAAELVELSLADLRQRRQDRTAREWLAALPDDVIRERPLLAVFMGWSRLSEGDFDGVDAWLDAAEAGLSTTPRLTIPTVGSLAEAARDREAEIRSLPAMIEVYRASVAQARGDVDGTVSHARRALALA
;
A
#
# COMPACT_ATOMS: atom_id res chain seq x y z
N MET A 1 -18.05 9.60 1.32
CA MET A 1 -18.38 8.18 1.05
C MET A 1 -17.46 7.25 1.85
N VAL A 2 -16.12 7.35 1.73
CA VAL A 2 -15.17 6.58 2.57
C VAL A 2 -15.44 6.73 4.08
N ARG A 3 -15.50 7.97 4.61
CA ARG A 3 -15.83 8.20 6.04
C ARG A 3 -17.21 7.65 6.46
N HIS A 4 -18.16 7.53 5.53
CA HIS A 4 -19.49 7.00 5.82
C HIS A 4 -19.51 5.46 5.80
N ALA A 5 -18.77 4.83 4.89
CA ALA A 5 -18.58 3.36 4.84
C ALA A 5 -17.79 2.84 6.06
N ILE A 6 -16.77 3.58 6.49
CA ILE A 6 -16.04 3.31 7.74
C ILE A 6 -17.00 3.37 8.94
N ALA A 7 -17.91 4.34 8.96
CA ALA A 7 -18.90 4.48 10.04
C ALA A 7 -20.03 3.41 9.99
N SER A 8 -20.24 2.73 8.85
CA SER A 8 -21.25 1.68 8.72
C SER A 8 -20.74 0.27 9.08
N GLY A 9 -19.45 0.12 9.43
CA GLY A 9 -18.86 -1.16 9.84
C GLY A 9 -18.57 -2.13 8.69
N ASP A 10 -18.74 -1.70 7.43
CA ASP A 10 -18.39 -2.49 6.25
C ASP A 10 -16.93 -2.20 5.86
N HIS A 11 -16.02 -2.80 6.62
CA HIS A 11 -14.59 -2.56 6.48
C HIS A 11 -14.03 -3.05 5.14
N GLU A 12 -14.59 -4.12 4.57
CA GLU A 12 -14.20 -4.64 3.26
C GLU A 12 -14.54 -3.64 2.14
N HIS A 13 -15.76 -3.10 2.17
CA HIS A 13 -16.15 -2.08 1.21
C HIS A 13 -15.38 -0.77 1.42
N ALA A 14 -15.15 -0.39 2.67
CA ALA A 14 -14.34 0.79 2.98
C ALA A 14 -12.90 0.63 2.46
N ALA A 15 -12.29 -0.54 2.63
CA ALA A 15 -10.95 -0.85 2.13
C ALA A 15 -10.89 -0.77 0.60
N GLU A 16 -11.88 -1.30 -0.11
CA GLU A 16 -11.96 -1.18 -1.57
C GLU A 16 -12.03 0.28 -2.04
N LEU A 17 -12.84 1.11 -1.38
CA LEU A 17 -12.94 2.53 -1.70
C LEU A 17 -11.64 3.29 -1.41
N VAL A 18 -10.92 2.91 -0.34
CA VAL A 18 -9.60 3.47 -0.04
C VAL A 18 -8.62 3.10 -1.15
N GLU A 19 -8.51 1.82 -1.53
CA GLU A 19 -7.62 1.37 -2.60
C GLU A 19 -7.86 2.10 -3.93
N LEU A 20 -9.12 2.29 -4.32
CA LEU A 20 -9.50 3.04 -5.52
C LEU A 20 -9.13 4.53 -5.45
N SER A 21 -8.96 5.08 -4.25
CA SER A 21 -8.66 6.49 -4.04
C SER A 21 -7.15 6.77 -3.83
N LEU A 22 -6.34 5.75 -3.53
CA LEU A 22 -4.94 5.95 -3.13
C LEU A 22 -4.09 6.60 -4.21
N ALA A 23 -4.27 6.22 -5.48
CA ALA A 23 -3.52 6.81 -6.59
C ALA A 23 -3.76 8.33 -6.71
N ASP A 24 -5.03 8.76 -6.63
CA ASP A 24 -5.42 10.17 -6.68
C ASP A 24 -4.89 10.94 -5.45
N LEU A 25 -5.03 10.35 -4.25
CA LEU A 25 -4.49 10.95 -3.02
C LEU A 25 -2.98 11.15 -3.11
N ARG A 26 -2.25 10.17 -3.64
CA ARG A 26 -0.79 10.23 -3.84
C ARG A 26 -0.41 11.31 -4.85
N GLN A 27 -1.13 11.40 -5.98
CA GLN A 27 -0.90 12.43 -6.99
C GLN A 27 -1.10 13.84 -6.42
N ARG A 28 -2.13 14.01 -5.58
CA ARG A 28 -2.45 15.27 -4.90
C ARG A 28 -1.64 15.52 -3.62
N ARG A 29 -0.68 14.64 -3.28
CA ARG A 29 0.14 14.70 -2.06
C ARG A 29 -0.70 14.82 -0.78
N GLN A 30 -1.84 14.14 -0.75
CA GLN A 30 -2.77 14.14 0.39
C GLN A 30 -2.44 13.04 1.40
N ASP A 31 -1.16 12.97 1.75
CA ASP A 31 -0.52 12.00 2.63
C ASP A 31 -1.23 11.87 3.99
N ARG A 32 -1.60 13.00 4.60
CA ARG A 32 -2.35 13.01 5.87
C ARG A 32 -3.72 12.35 5.73
N THR A 33 -4.45 12.63 4.65
CA THR A 33 -5.76 12.03 4.42
C THR A 33 -5.67 10.52 4.22
N ALA A 34 -4.65 10.06 3.47
CA ALA A 34 -4.40 8.64 3.28
C ALA A 34 -4.14 7.94 4.63
N ARG A 35 -3.30 8.52 5.50
CA ARG A 35 -3.04 7.99 6.85
C ARG A 35 -4.28 7.96 7.73
N GLU A 36 -5.09 9.03 7.71
CA GLU A 36 -6.36 9.08 8.46
C GLU A 36 -7.32 7.96 8.04
N TRP A 37 -7.37 7.62 6.75
CA TRP A 37 -8.26 6.57 6.26
C TRP A 37 -7.72 5.18 6.56
N LEU A 38 -6.41 4.97 6.42
CA LEU A 38 -5.76 3.72 6.77
C LEU A 38 -5.91 3.42 8.28
N ALA A 39 -5.70 4.40 9.14
CA ALA A 39 -5.83 4.25 10.59
C ALA A 39 -7.27 3.95 11.06
N ALA A 40 -8.26 4.13 10.19
CA ALA A 40 -9.66 3.85 10.48
C ALA A 40 -10.10 2.46 10.00
N LEU A 41 -9.25 1.73 9.29
CA LEU A 41 -9.50 0.35 8.89
C LEU A 41 -8.90 -0.63 9.92
N PRO A 42 -9.53 -1.80 10.16
CA PRO A 42 -8.94 -2.86 10.97
C PRO A 42 -7.65 -3.39 10.34
N ASP A 43 -6.65 -3.66 11.17
CA ASP A 43 -5.36 -4.17 10.71
C ASP A 43 -5.46 -5.47 9.92
N ASP A 44 -6.37 -6.38 10.29
CA ASP A 44 -6.60 -7.66 9.60
C ASP A 44 -7.05 -7.44 8.15
N VAL A 45 -7.99 -6.51 7.92
CA VAL A 45 -8.44 -6.12 6.57
C VAL A 45 -7.30 -5.50 5.75
N ILE A 46 -6.43 -4.72 6.40
CA ILE A 46 -5.25 -4.14 5.72
C ILE A 46 -4.25 -5.24 5.35
N ARG A 47 -3.97 -6.20 6.24
CA ARG A 47 -2.98 -7.28 6.00
C ARG A 47 -3.35 -8.18 4.83
N GLU A 48 -4.64 -8.38 4.58
CA GLU A 48 -5.12 -9.18 3.45
C GLU A 48 -5.00 -8.45 2.09
N ARG A 49 -4.71 -7.14 2.10
CA ARG A 49 -4.73 -6.27 0.93
C ARG A 49 -3.35 -5.69 0.65
N PRO A 50 -2.61 -6.21 -0.35
CA PRO A 50 -1.22 -5.81 -0.59
C PRO A 50 -0.99 -4.32 -0.75
N LEU A 51 -1.89 -3.64 -1.46
CA LEU A 51 -1.78 -2.20 -1.67
C LEU A 51 -1.88 -1.43 -0.35
N LEU A 52 -2.86 -1.76 0.49
CA LEU A 52 -3.03 -1.13 1.79
C LEU A 52 -1.87 -1.46 2.74
N ALA A 53 -1.40 -2.70 2.75
CA ALA A 53 -0.26 -3.13 3.56
C ALA A 53 1.02 -2.35 3.19
N VAL A 54 1.34 -2.16 1.91
CA VAL A 54 2.48 -1.34 1.48
C VAL A 54 2.33 0.12 1.92
N PHE A 55 1.11 0.69 1.79
CA PHE A 55 0.84 2.05 2.25
C PHE A 55 0.96 2.19 3.77
N MET A 56 0.58 1.18 4.55
CA MET A 56 0.84 1.14 5.99
C MET A 56 2.33 1.07 6.30
N GLY A 57 3.10 0.25 5.57
CA GLY A 57 4.57 0.24 5.67
C GLY A 57 5.17 1.63 5.42
N TRP A 58 4.73 2.33 4.38
CA TRP A 58 5.15 3.72 4.14
C TRP A 58 4.76 4.68 5.27
N SER A 59 3.57 4.52 5.87
CA SER A 59 3.15 5.34 7.01
C SER A 59 4.08 5.14 8.20
N ARG A 60 4.41 3.88 8.54
CA ARG A 60 5.37 3.56 9.62
C ARG A 60 6.76 4.09 9.34
N LEU A 61 7.23 3.96 8.10
CA LEU A 61 8.51 4.51 7.67
C LEU A 61 8.56 6.03 7.89
N SER A 62 7.48 6.72 7.57
CA SER A 62 7.35 8.17 7.76
C SER A 62 7.27 8.60 9.23
N GLU A 63 6.90 7.69 10.12
CA GLU A 63 6.88 7.87 11.57
C GLU A 63 8.21 7.46 12.22
N GLY A 64 9.13 6.85 11.46
CA GLY A 64 10.40 6.31 11.95
C GLY A 64 10.27 4.94 12.63
N ASP A 65 9.12 4.27 12.51
CA ASP A 65 8.88 2.93 13.05
C ASP A 65 9.36 1.87 12.06
N PHE A 66 10.67 1.67 11.98
CA PHE A 66 11.29 0.75 11.02
C PHE A 66 10.94 -0.72 11.24
N ASP A 67 10.73 -1.13 12.50
CA ASP A 67 10.33 -2.50 12.81
C ASP A 67 8.88 -2.76 12.37
N GLY A 68 8.01 -1.77 12.53
CA GLY A 68 6.66 -1.79 11.97
C GLY A 68 6.64 -1.86 10.44
N VAL A 69 7.59 -1.22 9.75
CA VAL A 69 7.68 -1.28 8.27
C VAL A 69 7.80 -2.73 7.80
N ASP A 70 8.79 -3.48 8.32
CA ASP A 70 9.11 -4.82 7.84
C ASP A 70 7.88 -5.75 7.94
N ALA A 71 7.16 -5.71 9.05
CA ALA A 71 5.96 -6.52 9.26
C ALA A 71 4.84 -6.24 8.23
N TRP A 72 4.67 -4.98 7.83
CA TRP A 72 3.67 -4.61 6.82
C TRP A 72 4.11 -4.97 5.39
N LEU A 73 5.41 -4.88 5.10
CA LEU A 73 5.93 -5.30 3.79
C LEU A 73 5.84 -6.81 3.61
N ASP A 74 6.11 -7.60 4.65
CA ASP A 74 5.96 -9.06 4.61
C ASP A 74 4.49 -9.48 4.40
N ALA A 75 3.55 -8.79 5.05
CA ALA A 75 2.12 -9.01 4.83
C ALA A 75 1.72 -8.69 3.38
N ALA A 76 2.25 -7.60 2.81
CA ALA A 76 2.01 -7.25 1.42
C ALA A 76 2.52 -8.31 0.44
N GLU A 77 3.74 -8.82 0.64
CA GLU A 77 4.32 -9.88 -0.19
C GLU A 77 3.51 -11.18 -0.12
N ALA A 78 3.06 -11.57 1.08
CA ALA A 78 2.19 -12.72 1.25
C ALA A 78 0.87 -12.55 0.49
N GLY A 79 0.24 -11.37 0.59
CA GLY A 79 -1.00 -11.07 -0.10
C GLY A 79 -0.87 -11.04 -1.64
N LEU A 80 0.28 -10.61 -2.18
CA LEU A 80 0.53 -10.63 -3.64
C LEU A 80 0.46 -12.04 -4.22
N SER A 81 0.78 -13.06 -3.42
CA SER A 81 0.75 -14.47 -3.83
C SER A 81 -0.66 -15.07 -3.78
N THR A 82 -1.59 -14.46 -3.05
CA THR A 82 -2.90 -15.03 -2.71
C THR A 82 -4.09 -14.24 -3.26
N THR A 83 -3.90 -12.99 -3.68
CA THR A 83 -5.01 -12.08 -4.02
C THR A 83 -5.74 -12.49 -5.30
N PRO A 84 -7.05 -12.84 -5.24
CA PRO A 84 -7.89 -12.98 -6.41
C PRO A 84 -8.12 -11.60 -7.05
N ARG A 85 -8.04 -11.50 -8.38
CA ARG A 85 -8.39 -10.25 -9.08
C ARG A 85 -9.87 -9.94 -8.86
N LEU A 86 -10.15 -8.85 -8.17
CA LEU A 86 -11.52 -8.33 -8.02
C LEU A 86 -12.10 -7.96 -9.39
N THR A 87 -13.39 -8.23 -9.58
CA THR A 87 -14.12 -7.87 -10.81
C THR A 87 -14.29 -6.36 -10.89
N ILE A 88 -13.67 -5.74 -11.90
CA ILE A 88 -13.63 -4.28 -12.04
C ILE A 88 -14.84 -3.76 -12.86
N PRO A 89 -15.49 -2.66 -12.45
CA PRO A 89 -16.47 -1.96 -13.27
C PRO A 89 -15.87 -1.47 -14.59
N THR A 90 -16.49 -1.79 -15.73
CA THR A 90 -15.89 -1.58 -17.07
C THR A 90 -16.08 -0.18 -17.66
N VAL A 91 -16.86 0.71 -17.04
CA VAL A 91 -17.21 2.03 -17.60
C VAL A 91 -17.28 3.12 -16.52
N GLY A 92 -16.81 4.33 -16.85
CA GLY A 92 -16.92 5.54 -16.01
C GLY A 92 -15.66 5.82 -15.15
N SER A 93 -15.75 6.81 -14.25
CA SER A 93 -14.62 7.21 -13.38
C SER A 93 -14.12 6.08 -12.47
N LEU A 94 -15.00 5.14 -12.11
CA LEU A 94 -14.64 3.91 -11.39
C LEU A 94 -13.71 3.00 -12.20
N ALA A 95 -13.82 2.99 -13.53
CA ALA A 95 -12.94 2.21 -14.39
C ALA A 95 -11.53 2.82 -14.48
N GLU A 96 -11.41 4.15 -14.44
CA GLU A 96 -10.12 4.84 -14.37
C GLU A 96 -9.44 4.57 -13.02
N ALA A 97 -10.14 4.80 -11.91
CA ALA A 97 -9.64 4.52 -10.57
C ALA A 97 -9.19 3.05 -10.40
N ALA A 98 -9.90 2.11 -11.00
CA ALA A 98 -9.53 0.70 -10.94
C ALA A 98 -8.31 0.35 -11.80
N ARG A 99 -8.10 1.01 -12.94
CA ARG A 99 -6.86 0.88 -13.73
C ARG A 99 -5.66 1.47 -12.99
N ASP A 100 -5.85 2.60 -12.33
CA ASP A 100 -4.81 3.22 -11.51
C ASP A 100 -4.46 2.32 -10.33
N ARG A 101 -5.45 1.74 -9.64
CA ARG A 101 -5.24 0.72 -8.60
C ARG A 101 -4.43 -0.46 -9.11
N GLU A 102 -4.77 -1.00 -10.28
CA GLU A 102 -4.04 -2.12 -10.89
C GLU A 102 -2.58 -1.74 -11.22
N ALA A 103 -2.35 -0.50 -11.67
CA ALA A 103 -1.01 0.02 -11.92
C ALA A 103 -0.20 0.14 -10.62
N GLU A 104 -0.82 0.63 -9.53
CA GLU A 104 -0.20 0.65 -8.19
C GLU A 104 0.16 -0.76 -7.74
N ILE A 105 -0.78 -1.71 -7.82
CA ILE A 105 -0.58 -3.13 -7.45
C ILE A 105 0.60 -3.74 -8.21
N ARG A 106 0.70 -3.48 -9.52
CA ARG A 106 1.81 -3.99 -10.35
C ARG A 106 3.16 -3.42 -9.94
N SER A 107 3.19 -2.19 -9.40
CA SER A 107 4.42 -1.55 -8.93
C SER A 107 4.87 -2.00 -7.54
N LEU A 108 4.00 -2.70 -6.78
CA LEU A 108 4.26 -3.06 -5.39
C LEU A 108 5.56 -3.85 -5.17
N PRO A 109 5.92 -4.87 -5.99
CA PRO A 109 7.18 -5.58 -5.79
C PRO A 109 8.40 -4.67 -5.80
N ALA A 110 8.45 -3.70 -6.73
CA ALA A 110 9.53 -2.71 -6.78
C ALA A 110 9.49 -1.77 -5.58
N MET A 111 8.29 -1.29 -5.21
CA MET A 111 8.10 -0.38 -4.06
C MET A 111 8.48 -1.01 -2.72
N ILE A 112 8.15 -2.29 -2.52
CA ILE A 112 8.55 -3.05 -1.33
C ILE A 112 10.07 -3.05 -1.18
N GLU A 113 10.79 -3.31 -2.28
CA GLU A 113 12.25 -3.28 -2.28
C GLU A 113 12.80 -1.86 -2.05
N VAL A 114 12.17 -0.81 -2.56
CA VAL A 114 12.54 0.58 -2.24
C VAL A 114 12.41 0.87 -0.74
N TYR A 115 11.32 0.42 -0.11
CA TYR A 115 11.11 0.63 1.33
C TYR A 115 12.06 -0.20 2.18
N ARG A 116 12.36 -1.44 1.81
CA ARG A 116 13.41 -2.24 2.46
C ARG A 116 14.80 -1.59 2.32
N ALA A 117 15.11 -1.02 1.16
CA ALA A 117 16.35 -0.24 0.99
C ALA A 117 16.38 0.98 1.93
N SER A 118 15.24 1.65 2.09
CA SER A 118 15.11 2.83 2.97
C SER A 118 15.29 2.46 4.45
N VAL A 119 14.72 1.33 4.87
CA VAL A 119 14.89 0.77 6.23
C VAL A 119 16.34 0.36 6.48
N ALA A 120 16.97 -0.36 5.54
CA ALA A 120 18.38 -0.74 5.64
C ALA A 120 19.27 0.50 5.74
N GLN A 121 18.99 1.53 4.94
CA GLN A 121 19.72 2.80 4.98
C GLN A 121 19.59 3.49 6.34
N ALA A 122 18.36 3.56 6.89
CA ALA A 122 18.12 4.15 8.20
C ALA A 122 18.83 3.40 9.34
N ARG A 123 19.02 2.09 9.20
CA ARG A 123 19.78 1.23 10.13
C ARG A 123 21.30 1.27 9.90
N GLY A 124 21.78 1.98 8.87
CA GLY A 124 23.20 2.02 8.50
C GLY A 124 23.70 0.75 7.80
N ASP A 125 22.80 -0.13 7.36
CA ASP A 125 23.13 -1.33 6.58
C ASP A 125 23.31 -0.98 5.10
N VAL A 126 24.56 -0.71 4.73
CA VAL A 126 24.95 -0.33 3.37
C VAL A 126 24.73 -1.49 2.39
N ASP A 127 25.06 -2.71 2.78
CA ASP A 127 24.94 -3.88 1.91
C ASP A 127 23.46 -4.20 1.63
N GLY A 128 22.62 -4.15 2.67
CA GLY A 128 21.17 -4.27 2.54
C GLY A 128 20.58 -3.19 1.63
N THR A 129 21.00 -1.93 1.81
CA THR A 129 20.54 -0.80 0.97
C THR A 129 20.82 -1.06 -0.51
N VAL A 130 22.05 -1.46 -0.85
CA VAL A 130 22.46 -1.73 -2.24
C VAL A 130 21.73 -2.94 -2.81
N SER A 131 21.59 -4.02 -2.03
CA SER A 131 20.89 -5.24 -2.43
C SER A 131 19.43 -4.95 -2.82
N HIS A 132 18.70 -4.29 -1.92
CA HIS A 132 17.30 -3.95 -2.13
C HIS A 132 17.11 -2.94 -3.27
N ALA A 133 17.96 -1.91 -3.37
CA ALA A 133 17.89 -0.96 -4.48
C ALA A 133 18.09 -1.63 -5.85
N ARG A 134 19.00 -2.61 -5.95
CA ARG A 134 19.19 -3.39 -7.19
C ARG A 134 17.98 -4.25 -7.54
N ARG A 135 17.36 -4.88 -6.54
CA ARG A 135 16.13 -5.66 -6.75
C ARG A 135 14.97 -4.77 -7.20
N ALA A 136 14.81 -3.58 -6.60
CA ALA A 136 13.83 -2.60 -7.03
C ALA A 136 14.01 -2.19 -8.50
N LEU A 137 15.26 -1.90 -8.91
CA LEU A 137 15.57 -1.54 -10.30
C LEU A 137 15.30 -2.67 -11.30
N ALA A 138 15.46 -3.93 -10.88
CA ALA A 138 15.15 -5.08 -11.74
C ALA A 138 13.65 -5.34 -11.91
N LEU A 139 12.82 -4.76 -11.04
CA LEU A 139 11.36 -4.92 -11.01
C LEU A 139 10.59 -3.72 -11.59
N ALA A 140 11.29 -2.62 -11.88
CA ALA A 140 10.74 -1.38 -12.44
C ALA A 140 10.66 -1.42 -13.98
#